data_AF-A0A3P6ED21-F1
#
_entry.id   AF-A0A3P6ED21-F1
#
_cell.length_a   1.000
_cell.length_b   1.000
_cell.length_c   1.000
_cell.angle_alpha   90.00
_cell.angle_beta   90.00
_cell.angle_gamma   90.00
#
_symmetry.space_group_name_H-M   'P 1'
#
loop_
_entity.id
_entity.type
_entity.pdbx_description
1 polymer ?
#
loop_
_entity_poly.entity_id
_entity_poly.type
_entity_poly.pdbx_seq_one_letter_code
_entity_poly.pdbx_strand_id
1 'polypeptide(L)'
;MHLYLERTCRLRSVVGISRLPLLSVLRLRSSKCLADLDTVNELKRMEHLEAVTIDISSASALEELLLYNKLAKSIQRLSIVEAKNNLVLSATDDLIDLTIRSCSTLKVEIKRSSSRRSFLNLSTVCISSCDGLKELTWLLFAPNLTVLELRG
;
A
#
# COMPACT_ATOMS: atom_id res chain seq x y z
N MET A 1 3.71 -20.22 -5.40
CA MET A 1 5.09 -19.80 -5.77
C MET A 1 5.34 -18.40 -5.21
N HIS A 2 6.52 -18.12 -4.67
CA HIS A 2 6.82 -16.84 -4.03
C HIS A 2 7.95 -16.12 -4.75
N LEU A 3 7.81 -14.81 -4.93
CA LEU A 3 8.81 -13.95 -5.56
C LEU A 3 9.13 -12.77 -4.65
N TYR A 4 10.37 -12.73 -4.17
CA TYR A 4 10.89 -11.72 -3.27
C TYR A 4 11.85 -10.80 -4.03
N LEU A 5 11.39 -9.60 -4.32
CA LEU A 5 12.11 -8.55 -5.06
C LEU A 5 12.20 -7.27 -4.21
N GLU A 6 12.08 -7.40 -2.89
CA GLU A 6 12.28 -6.27 -1.99
C GLU A 6 13.71 -5.75 -2.15
N ARG A 7 13.87 -4.43 -2.11
CA ARG A 7 15.19 -3.77 -2.21
C ARG A 7 15.94 -4.01 -3.52
N THR A 8 15.30 -4.53 -4.56
CA THR A 8 15.92 -4.63 -5.89
C THR A 8 15.95 -3.26 -6.57
N CYS A 9 17.05 -2.52 -6.38
CA CYS A 9 17.22 -1.14 -6.86
C CYS A 9 17.32 -0.99 -8.39
N ARG A 10 17.44 -2.11 -9.13
CA ARG A 10 17.48 -2.14 -10.59
C ARG A 10 16.15 -2.54 -11.24
N LEU A 11 15.22 -3.10 -10.47
CA LEU A 11 13.90 -3.50 -10.98
C LEU A 11 13.04 -2.26 -11.17
N ARG A 12 12.70 -1.92 -12.42
CA ARG A 12 11.92 -0.72 -12.75
C ARG A 12 10.48 -1.02 -13.13
N SER A 13 10.17 -2.26 -13.47
CA SER A 13 8.87 -2.68 -13.96
C SER A 13 8.68 -4.16 -13.69
N VAL A 14 7.42 -4.56 -13.48
CA VAL A 14 6.98 -5.95 -13.38
C VAL A 14 5.98 -6.30 -14.49
N VAL A 15 5.98 -5.56 -15.60
CA VAL A 15 5.14 -5.88 -16.77
C VAL A 15 5.42 -7.33 -17.21
N GLY A 16 4.35 -8.08 -17.45
CA GLY A 16 4.40 -9.52 -17.74
C GLY A 16 4.44 -10.44 -16.51
N ILE A 17 4.40 -9.92 -15.27
CA ILE A 17 4.35 -10.75 -14.06
C ILE A 17 3.09 -11.63 -14.01
N SER A 18 1.99 -11.24 -14.66
CA SER A 18 0.78 -12.06 -14.79
C SER A 18 1.01 -13.38 -15.54
N ARG A 19 2.13 -13.54 -16.26
CA ARG A 19 2.52 -14.81 -16.90
C ARG A 19 2.97 -15.88 -15.92
N LEU A 20 3.02 -15.56 -14.62
CA LEU A 20 3.34 -16.48 -13.54
C LEU A 20 2.03 -16.89 -12.83
N PRO A 21 1.25 -17.85 -13.38
CA PRO A 21 -0.10 -18.13 -12.90
C PRO A 21 -0.14 -18.59 -11.45
N LEU A 22 0.89 -19.30 -10.98
CA LEU A 22 0.95 -19.86 -9.62
C LEU A 22 1.61 -18.93 -8.59
N LEU A 23 1.86 -17.66 -8.94
CA LEU A 23 2.48 -16.72 -8.02
C LEU A 23 1.46 -16.28 -6.95
N SER A 24 1.77 -16.61 -5.70
CA SER A 24 0.92 -16.33 -4.54
C SER A 24 1.46 -15.22 -3.65
N VAL A 25 2.77 -15.02 -3.65
CA VAL A 25 3.41 -13.96 -2.86
C VAL A 25 4.31 -13.14 -3.77
N LEU A 26 4.08 -11.83 -3.80
CA LEU A 26 4.90 -10.87 -4.51
C LEU A 26 5.36 -9.78 -3.56
N ARG A 27 6.66 -9.64 -3.38
CA ARG A 27 7.22 -8.58 -2.55
C ARG A 27 8.10 -7.65 -3.36
N LEU A 28 7.73 -6.38 -3.44
CA LEU A 28 8.37 -5.33 -4.26
C LEU A 28 8.73 -4.08 -3.46
N ARG A 29 8.44 -4.06 -2.16
CA ARG A 29 8.70 -2.89 -1.31
C ARG A 29 10.17 -2.47 -1.35
N SER A 30 10.42 -1.17 -1.39
CA SER A 30 11.76 -0.57 -1.51
C SER A 30 12.54 -0.99 -2.77
N SER A 31 11.87 -1.52 -3.79
CA SER A 31 12.44 -1.66 -5.12
C SER A 31 12.37 -0.33 -5.88
N LYS A 32 12.97 -0.26 -7.07
CA LYS A 32 12.80 0.89 -7.97
C LYS A 32 11.48 0.82 -8.78
N CYS A 33 10.67 -0.22 -8.57
CA CYS A 33 9.39 -0.43 -9.22
C CYS A 33 8.30 0.21 -8.36
N LEU A 34 7.90 1.43 -8.72
CA LEU A 34 6.73 2.06 -8.13
C LEU A 34 5.48 1.56 -8.86
N ALA A 35 4.49 1.10 -8.09
CA ALA A 35 3.24 0.63 -8.65
C ALA A 35 2.51 1.75 -9.38
N ASP A 36 2.34 1.57 -10.68
CA ASP A 36 1.53 2.39 -11.58
C ASP A 36 0.30 1.61 -12.05
N LEU A 37 -0.50 2.19 -12.95
CA LEU A 37 -1.71 1.56 -13.46
C LEU A 37 -1.40 0.23 -14.20
N ASP A 38 -0.28 0.17 -14.92
CA ASP A 38 0.14 -1.05 -15.61
C ASP A 38 0.48 -2.16 -14.60
N THR A 39 1.21 -1.82 -13.54
CA THR A 39 1.49 -2.73 -12.43
C THR A 39 0.19 -3.24 -11.80
N VAL A 40 -0.75 -2.33 -11.47
CA VAL A 40 -2.05 -2.73 -10.88
C VAL A 40 -2.84 -3.64 -11.82
N ASN A 41 -2.85 -3.35 -13.12
CA ASN A 41 -3.51 -4.16 -14.13
C ASN A 41 -2.90 -5.56 -14.28
N GLU A 42 -1.59 -5.70 -14.14
CA GLU A 42 -0.92 -7.00 -14.08
C GLU A 42 -1.35 -7.78 -12.84
N LEU A 43 -1.35 -7.13 -11.66
CA LEU A 43 -1.72 -7.77 -10.39
C LEU A 43 -3.20 -8.23 -10.39
N LYS A 44 -4.11 -7.46 -11.01
CA LYS A 44 -5.53 -7.83 -11.11
C LYS A 44 -5.76 -9.14 -11.87
N ARG A 45 -4.86 -9.50 -12.79
CA ARG A 45 -4.93 -10.74 -13.59
C ARG A 45 -4.43 -11.96 -12.82
N MET A 46 -3.90 -11.79 -11.61
CA MET A 46 -3.28 -12.85 -10.84
C MET A 46 -4.31 -13.56 -9.93
N GLU A 47 -4.64 -14.80 -10.27
CA GLU A 47 -5.70 -15.56 -9.59
C GLU A 47 -5.29 -16.09 -8.21
N HIS A 48 -4.00 -16.30 -7.96
CA HIS A 48 -3.53 -16.93 -6.72
C HIS A 48 -2.83 -15.95 -5.77
N LEU A 49 -2.86 -14.64 -6.06
CA LEU A 49 -2.12 -13.64 -5.30
C LEU A 49 -2.74 -13.40 -3.91
N GLU A 50 -2.03 -13.86 -2.87
CA GLU A 50 -2.46 -13.83 -1.47
C GLU A 50 -1.73 -12.75 -0.65
N ALA A 51 -0.48 -12.43 -1.01
CA ALA A 51 0.31 -11.45 -0.27
C ALA A 51 1.14 -10.55 -1.20
N VAL A 52 1.00 -9.23 -0.98
CA VAL A 52 1.64 -8.19 -1.76
C VAL A 52 2.33 -7.18 -0.84
N THR A 53 3.59 -6.86 -1.15
CA THR A 53 4.27 -5.67 -0.61
C THR A 53 4.69 -4.76 -1.74
N ILE A 54 4.32 -3.48 -1.71
CA ILE A 54 4.56 -2.55 -2.83
C ILE A 54 4.85 -1.14 -2.35
N ASP A 55 5.55 -0.39 -3.21
CA ASP A 55 5.69 1.06 -3.11
C ASP A 55 4.85 1.73 -4.20
N ILE A 56 4.19 2.84 -3.91
CA ILE A 56 3.30 3.56 -4.82
C ILE A 56 3.50 5.07 -4.69
N SER A 57 3.42 5.78 -5.82
CA SER A 57 3.48 7.25 -5.85
C SER A 57 2.28 7.89 -6.54
N SER A 58 1.50 7.10 -7.29
CA SER A 58 0.34 7.57 -8.06
C SER A 58 -0.96 7.40 -7.29
N ALA A 59 -1.73 8.49 -7.19
CA ALA A 59 -3.05 8.46 -6.56
C ALA A 59 -4.08 7.61 -7.31
N SER A 60 -4.07 7.67 -8.64
CA SER A 60 -4.97 6.86 -9.46
C SER A 60 -4.67 5.37 -9.33
N ALA A 61 -3.38 5.00 -9.29
CA ALA A 61 -2.99 3.61 -9.11
C ALA A 61 -3.37 3.10 -7.70
N LEU A 62 -3.22 3.93 -6.65
CA LEU A 62 -3.62 3.53 -5.29
C LEU A 62 -5.13 3.32 -5.22
N GLU A 63 -5.91 4.26 -5.75
CA GLU A 63 -7.37 4.17 -5.77
C GLU A 63 -7.82 2.91 -6.52
N GLU A 64 -7.30 2.67 -7.72
CA GLU A 64 -7.66 1.51 -8.53
C GLU A 64 -7.31 0.18 -7.87
N LEU A 65 -6.18 0.14 -7.16
CA LEU A 65 -5.71 -1.02 -6.42
C LEU A 65 -6.57 -1.30 -5.18
N LEU A 66 -6.99 -0.27 -4.45
CA LEU A 66 -7.84 -0.42 -3.26
C LEU A 66 -9.32 -0.68 -3.61
N LEU A 67 -9.80 -0.21 -4.76
CA LEU A 67 -11.16 -0.50 -5.24
C LEU A 67 -11.34 -1.98 -5.60
N TYR A 68 -10.27 -2.66 -6.01
CA TYR A 68 -10.31 -4.07 -6.35
C TYR A 68 -10.14 -4.93 -5.09
N ASN A 69 -11.27 -5.30 -4.48
CA ASN A 69 -11.38 -5.98 -3.18
C ASN A 69 -10.37 -7.13 -2.95
N LYS A 70 -10.12 -7.96 -3.97
CA LYS A 70 -9.17 -9.06 -3.85
C LYS A 70 -7.74 -8.55 -3.63
N LEU A 71 -7.28 -7.59 -4.44
CA LEU A 71 -5.94 -7.01 -4.28
C LEU A 71 -5.84 -6.21 -2.98
N ALA A 72 -6.88 -5.44 -2.65
CA ALA A 72 -6.94 -4.69 -1.40
C ALA A 72 -6.69 -5.59 -0.17
N LYS A 73 -7.25 -6.81 -0.19
CA LYS A 73 -7.04 -7.83 0.85
C LYS A 73 -5.68 -8.52 0.79
N SER A 74 -5.09 -8.64 -0.39
CA SER A 74 -3.75 -9.25 -0.54
C SER A 74 -2.62 -8.32 -0.08
N ILE A 75 -2.88 -7.01 0.13
CA ILE A 75 -1.82 -6.05 0.47
C ILE A 75 -1.55 -6.07 1.96
N GLN A 76 -0.36 -6.54 2.31
CA GLN A 76 0.09 -6.59 3.71
C GLN A 76 0.96 -5.40 4.06
N ARG A 77 1.74 -4.88 3.10
CA ARG A 77 2.63 -3.74 3.35
C ARG A 77 2.59 -2.78 2.18
N LEU A 78 2.34 -1.52 2.48
CA LEU A 78 2.21 -0.45 1.50
C LEU A 78 3.15 0.69 1.87
N SER A 79 4.02 1.08 0.95
CA SER A 79 4.72 2.36 1.05
C SER A 79 4.13 3.35 0.07
N ILE A 80 3.75 4.52 0.54
CA ILE A 80 3.38 5.67 -0.26
C ILE A 80 4.58 6.60 -0.30
N VAL A 81 5.11 6.90 -1.48
CA VAL A 81 6.39 7.63 -1.64
C VAL A 81 6.23 8.75 -2.66
N GLU A 82 6.70 9.95 -2.32
CA GLU A 82 6.78 11.11 -3.24
C GLU A 82 5.44 11.48 -3.92
N ALA A 83 4.33 11.19 -3.26
CA ALA A 83 3.02 11.46 -3.80
C ALA A 83 2.71 12.96 -3.75
N LYS A 84 2.32 13.50 -4.90
CA LYS A 84 2.07 14.94 -5.10
C LYS A 84 0.60 15.35 -4.95
N ASN A 85 -0.30 14.38 -4.98
CA ASN A 85 -1.75 14.59 -4.97
C ASN A 85 -2.35 14.03 -3.68
N ASN A 86 -3.55 14.51 -3.33
CA ASN A 86 -4.35 13.95 -2.24
C ASN A 86 -4.62 12.47 -2.52
N LEU A 87 -3.89 11.61 -1.83
CA LEU A 87 -4.13 10.17 -1.84
C LEU A 87 -5.23 9.85 -0.85
N VAL A 88 -6.19 9.03 -1.28
CA VAL A 88 -7.25 8.50 -0.44
C VAL A 88 -6.92 7.04 -0.12
N LEU A 89 -6.54 6.78 1.12
CA LEU A 89 -6.35 5.42 1.62
C LEU A 89 -7.66 4.94 2.26
N SER A 90 -8.33 4.00 1.62
CA SER A 90 -9.47 3.30 2.24
C SER A 90 -9.00 2.23 3.21
N ALA A 91 -9.75 2.06 4.30
CA ALA A 91 -9.51 1.01 5.29
C ALA A 91 -9.43 -0.38 4.66
N THR A 92 -8.33 -1.08 4.92
CA THR A 92 -8.12 -2.49 4.57
C THR A 92 -7.65 -3.21 5.82
N ASP A 93 -8.39 -4.23 6.25
CA ASP A 93 -8.12 -4.89 7.52
C ASP A 93 -6.87 -5.77 7.46
N ASP A 94 -6.45 -6.18 6.25
CA ASP A 94 -5.27 -7.00 5.99
C ASP A 94 -3.94 -6.21 5.96
N LEU A 95 -4.00 -4.87 5.94
CA LEU A 95 -2.81 -4.04 5.94
C LEU A 95 -2.11 -4.09 7.30
N ILE A 96 -0.84 -4.51 7.31
CA ILE A 96 -0.03 -4.71 8.52
C ILE A 96 0.92 -3.53 8.75
N ASP A 97 1.48 -2.99 7.67
CA ASP A 97 2.52 -1.96 7.69
C ASP A 97 2.22 -0.90 6.64
N LEU A 98 2.10 0.36 7.09
CA LEU A 98 1.97 1.53 6.23
C LEU A 98 3.19 2.43 6.40
N THR A 99 3.87 2.72 5.30
CA THR A 99 4.90 3.78 5.26
C THR A 99 4.45 4.91 4.37
N ILE A 100 4.64 6.15 4.82
CA ILE A 100 4.38 7.36 4.04
C ILE A 100 5.66 8.19 4.05
N ARG A 101 6.19 8.51 2.88
CA ARG A 101 7.47 9.24 2.75
C ARG A 101 7.38 10.35 1.73
N SER A 102 7.93 11.52 2.05
CA SER A 102 8.11 12.63 1.11
C SER A 102 6.79 13.06 0.45
N CYS A 103 5.68 13.03 1.21
CA CYS A 103 4.36 13.36 0.71
C CYS A 103 3.92 14.73 1.24
N SER A 104 3.64 15.66 0.33
CA SER A 104 3.20 17.02 0.69
C SER A 104 1.71 17.10 1.03
N THR A 105 0.89 16.17 0.54
CA THR A 105 -0.58 16.24 0.64
C THR A 105 -1.20 14.84 0.68
N LEU A 106 -1.39 14.28 1.87
CA LEU A 106 -2.05 12.98 2.06
C LEU A 106 -3.34 13.15 2.87
N LYS A 107 -4.46 12.60 2.37
CA LYS A 107 -5.76 12.58 3.05
C LYS A 107 -6.26 11.15 3.22
N VAL A 108 -6.08 10.60 4.42
CA VAL A 108 -6.64 9.26 4.69
C VAL A 108 -8.14 9.39 4.95
N GLU A 109 -8.96 8.82 4.07
CA GLU A 109 -10.40 8.72 4.28
C GLU A 109 -10.78 7.31 4.70
N ILE A 110 -11.25 7.19 5.94
CA ILE A 110 -11.89 5.96 6.39
C ILE A 110 -13.30 5.97 5.83
N LYS A 111 -13.52 5.22 4.75
CA LYS A 111 -14.88 4.85 4.32
C LYS A 111 -15.52 4.10 5.48
N ARG A 112 -16.36 4.80 6.25
CA ARG A 112 -17.11 4.26 7.38
C ARG A 112 -18.02 3.14 6.87
N SER A 113 -17.49 1.92 6.80
CA SER A 113 -18.36 0.78 7.02
C SER A 113 -18.91 0.96 8.44
N SER A 114 -20.13 0.52 8.70
CA SER A 114 -20.87 0.69 9.96
C SER A 114 -20.17 0.15 11.24
N SER A 115 -18.92 -0.29 11.14
CA SER A 115 -18.08 -0.75 12.22
C SER A 115 -17.18 0.36 12.78
N ARG A 116 -17.08 0.44 14.10
CA ARG A 116 -16.22 1.39 14.84
C ARG A 116 -14.72 1.07 14.75
N ARG A 117 -14.30 0.12 13.89
CA ARG A 117 -12.93 -0.39 13.80
C ARG A 117 -12.53 -0.54 12.32
N SER A 118 -11.31 -0.18 11.98
CA SER A 118 -10.75 -0.25 10.62
C SER A 118 -9.25 -0.53 10.73
N PHE A 119 -8.58 -1.04 9.70
CA PHE A 119 -7.15 -1.34 9.80
C PHE A 119 -6.85 -2.34 10.95
N LEU A 120 -7.66 -3.39 11.04
CA LEU A 120 -7.59 -4.33 12.17
C LEU A 120 -6.21 -4.96 12.35
N ASN A 121 -5.45 -5.22 11.29
CA ASN A 121 -4.10 -5.81 11.40
C ASN A 121 -2.97 -4.78 11.36
N LEU A 122 -3.28 -3.48 11.23
CA LEU A 122 -2.27 -2.44 11.09
C LEU A 122 -1.52 -2.28 12.41
N SER A 123 -0.25 -2.69 12.39
CA SER A 123 0.61 -2.75 13.56
C SER A 123 1.72 -1.70 13.52
N THR A 124 2.12 -1.28 12.32
CA THR A 124 3.23 -0.36 12.10
C THR A 124 2.81 0.77 11.15
N VAL A 125 3.05 2.00 11.57
CA VAL A 125 2.92 3.20 10.74
C VAL A 125 4.19 4.02 10.84
N CYS A 126 4.84 4.25 9.70
CA CYS A 126 6.03 5.11 9.60
C CYS A 126 5.74 6.28 8.67
N ILE A 127 5.85 7.50 9.17
CA ILE A 127 5.69 8.73 8.39
C ILE A 127 7.01 9.49 8.42
N SER A 128 7.52 9.88 7.26
CA SER A 128 8.81 10.57 7.13
C SER A 128 8.79 11.69 6.10
N SER A 129 9.30 12.87 6.45
CA SER A 129 9.47 14.01 5.55
C SER A 129 8.17 14.42 4.83
N CYS A 130 7.09 14.59 5.61
CA CYS A 130 5.77 14.96 5.09
C CYS A 130 5.30 16.29 5.69
N ASP A 131 5.35 17.36 4.90
CA ASP A 131 5.10 18.73 5.40
C ASP A 131 3.60 19.10 5.52
N GLY A 132 2.71 18.38 4.83
CA GLY A 132 1.28 18.71 4.80
C GLY A 132 0.35 17.61 5.32
N LEU A 133 0.88 16.65 6.08
CA LEU A 133 0.06 15.64 6.75
C LEU A 133 -0.61 16.24 7.99
N LYS A 134 -1.76 16.89 7.79
CA LYS A 134 -2.40 17.72 8.83
C LYS A 134 -3.08 16.92 9.95
N GLU A 135 -3.62 15.73 9.67
CA GLU A 135 -4.41 14.97 10.65
C GLU A 135 -4.12 13.46 10.60
N LEU A 136 -3.73 12.92 11.76
CA LEU A 136 -3.52 11.49 12.00
C LEU A 136 -4.66 10.83 12.78
N THR A 137 -5.81 11.50 12.86
CA THR A 137 -6.99 11.05 13.62
C THR A 137 -7.53 9.69 13.14
N TRP A 138 -7.27 9.33 11.90
CA TRP A 138 -7.58 8.01 11.34
C TRP A 138 -6.87 6.85 12.07
N LEU A 139 -5.74 7.10 12.75
CA LEU A 139 -5.04 6.09 13.55
C LEU A 139 -5.86 5.62 14.76
N LEU A 140 -6.81 6.43 15.24
CA LEU A 140 -7.73 6.04 16.32
C LEU A 140 -8.58 4.82 15.97
N PHE A 141 -8.70 4.51 14.68
CA PHE A 141 -9.47 3.37 14.21
C PHE A 141 -8.65 2.09 14.09
N ALA A 142 -7.32 2.15 14.21
CA ALA A 142 -6.38 1.02 14.10
C ALA A 142 -6.05 0.43 15.49
N PRO A 143 -6.81 -0.58 15.98
CA PRO A 143 -6.73 -1.02 17.37
C PRO A 143 -5.43 -1.76 17.72
N ASN A 144 -4.74 -2.30 16.72
CA ASN A 144 -3.53 -3.13 16.90
C ASN A 144 -2.23 -2.37 16.57
N LEU A 145 -2.30 -1.04 16.45
CA LEU A 145 -1.13 -0.21 16.21
C LEU A 145 -0.18 -0.28 17.41
N THR A 146 1.03 -0.80 17.17
CA THR A 146 2.08 -0.96 18.20
C THR A 146 3.29 -0.06 17.94
N VAL A 147 3.54 0.28 16.68
CA VAL A 147 4.65 1.13 16.26
C VAL A 147 4.13 2.31 15.47
N LEU A 148 4.39 3.52 15.97
CA LEU A 148 4.18 4.78 15.27
C LEU A 148 5.49 5.56 15.26
N GLU A 149 6.08 5.71 14.08
CA GLU A 149 7.29 6.51 13.88
C GLU A 149 6.98 7.76 13.04
N LEU A 150 7.34 8.93 13.56
CA LEU A 150 7.24 10.21 12.86
C LEU A 150 8.65 10.79 12.72
N ARG A 151 9.09 11.01 11.48
CA ARG A 151 10.39 11.61 11.15
C ARG A 151 10.18 12.86 10.31
N GLY A 152 10.91 13.93 10.63
CA GLY A 152 10.93 15.18 9.86
C GLY A 152 11.50 15.02 8.46
#